data_AF-X1G7C3-F1
#
_entry.id   AF-X1G7C3-F1
#
_cell.length_a   1.000
_cell.length_b   1.000
_cell.length_c   1.000
_cell.angle_alpha   90.00
_cell.angle_beta   90.00
_cell.angle_gamma   90.00
#
_symmetry.space_group_name_H-M   'P 1'
#
loop_
_entity.id
_entity.type
_entity.pdbx_description
1 polymer ?
#
loop_
_entity_poly.entity_id
_entity_poly.type
_entity_poly.pdbx_seq_one_letter_code
_entity_poly.pdbx_strand_id
1 'polypeptide(L)' 'TIIRSKMQAKGYPTKPKTLGQKIRKHRMDLGLFQKEVARFVGVVTDTVTLWENGRKEPSKRYLKRIEQFLKKK' A
#
# COMPACT_ATOMS: atom_id res chain seq x y z
N THR A 1 -5.07 20.11 15.09
CA THR A 1 -3.64 20.00 15.45
C THR A 1 -3.19 18.56 15.30
N ILE A 2 -1.92 18.34 14.94
CA ILE A 2 -1.25 17.04 14.71
C ILE A 2 -1.28 16.54 13.25
N ILE A 3 -0.64 17.30 12.35
CA ILE A 3 0.03 16.71 11.18
C ILE A 3 1.29 16.01 11.72
N ARG A 4 1.13 14.85 12.36
CA ARG A 4 2.28 14.01 12.73
C ARG A 4 2.95 13.64 11.42
N SER A 5 4.14 14.17 11.21
CA SER A 5 4.97 14.00 10.02
C SER A 5 4.93 12.55 9.54
N LYS A 6 4.36 12.32 8.36
CA LYS A 6 4.23 10.99 7.71
C LYS A 6 5.57 10.23 7.67
N MET A 7 6.68 10.95 7.73
CA MET A 7 8.06 10.47 7.80
C MET A 7 8.46 9.77 9.12
N GLN A 8 7.70 9.95 10.21
CA GLN A 8 7.99 9.37 11.54
C GLN A 8 7.15 8.13 11.88
N ALA A 9 6.23 7.70 11.00
CA ALA A 9 5.42 6.51 11.24
C ALA A 9 6.29 5.24 11.12
N LYS A 10 6.30 4.41 12.17
CA LYS A 10 7.08 3.15 12.22
C LYS A 10 6.79 2.30 10.97
N GLY A 11 7.84 1.99 10.20
CA GLY A 11 7.75 1.17 8.99
C GLY A 11 7.22 1.90 7.76
N TYR A 12 7.32 3.24 7.69
CA TYR A 12 7.11 4.00 6.46
C TYR A 12 8.25 3.73 5.45
N PRO A 13 7.96 3.24 4.24
CA PRO A 13 8.99 2.97 3.24
C PRO A 13 9.45 4.28 2.55
N THR A 14 10.56 4.84 3.03
CA THR A 14 11.14 6.08 2.46
C THR A 14 11.65 5.91 1.03
N LYS A 15 12.14 4.71 0.68
CA LYS A 15 12.63 4.36 -0.66
C LYS A 15 12.02 3.02 -1.12
N PRO A 16 10.78 3.01 -1.64
CA PRO A 16 10.10 1.77 -2.00
C PRO A 16 10.72 1.13 -3.26
N LYS A 17 11.26 -0.08 -3.11
CA LYS A 17 11.85 -0.88 -4.19
C LYS A 17 10.83 -1.86 -4.78
N THR A 18 10.12 -2.60 -3.91
CA THR A 18 9.13 -3.60 -4.35
C THR A 18 7.77 -2.98 -4.61
N LEU A 19 6.93 -3.66 -5.39
CA LEU A 19 5.56 -3.22 -5.63
C LEU A 19 4.76 -3.12 -4.31
N GLY A 20 4.96 -4.07 -3.39
CA GLY A 20 4.38 -4.03 -2.05
C GLY A 20 4.79 -2.81 -1.23
N GLN A 21 6.06 -2.40 -1.29
CA GLN A 21 6.52 -1.18 -0.63
C GLN A 21 5.93 0.08 -1.27
N LYS A 22 5.74 0.10 -2.60
CA LYS A 22 5.06 1.21 -3.30
C LYS A 22 3.60 1.33 -2.85
N ILE A 23 2.88 0.20 -2.76
CA ILE A 23 1.51 0.13 -2.23
C ILE A 23 1.48 0.67 -0.80
N ARG A 24 2.38 0.18 0.07
CA ARG A 24 2.47 0.62 1.47
C ARG A 24 2.72 2.12 1.59
N LYS A 25 3.68 2.64 0.82
CA LYS A 25 4.00 4.08 0.80
C LYS A 25 2.75 4.89 0.45
N HIS A 26 2.13 4.57 -0.68
CA HIS A 26 0.99 5.31 -1.19
C HIS A 26 -0.22 5.23 -0.25
N ARG A 27 -0.48 4.04 0.33
CA ARG A 27 -1.50 3.86 1.36
C ARG A 27 -1.26 4.79 2.55
N MET A 28 -0.03 4.86 3.06
CA MET A 28 0.33 5.74 4.19
C MET A 28 0.29 7.22 3.79
N ASP A 29 0.66 7.57 2.55
CA ASP A 29 0.56 8.93 2.02
C ASP A 29 -0.90 9.41 2.02
N LEU A 30 -1.84 8.53 1.69
CA LEU A 30 -3.29 8.78 1.70
C LEU A 30 -3.95 8.58 3.07
N GLY A 31 -3.22 8.13 4.10
CA GLY A 31 -3.77 7.87 5.44
C GLY A 31 -4.76 6.69 5.50
N LEU A 32 -4.68 5.75 4.56
CA LEU A 32 -5.62 4.64 4.44
C LEU A 32 -5.23 3.41 5.29
N PHE A 33 -6.23 2.65 5.71
CA PHE A 33 -6.07 1.32 6.30
C PHE A 33 -5.84 0.24 5.22
N GLN A 34 -5.19 -0.86 5.58
CA GLN A 34 -4.95 -1.98 4.65
C GLN A 34 -6.26 -2.54 4.07
N LYS A 35 -7.33 -2.61 4.89
CA LYS A 35 -8.67 -3.06 4.46
C LYS A 35 -9.29 -2.22 3.35
N GLU A 36 -8.93 -0.93 3.28
CA GLU A 36 -9.45 -0.02 2.26
C GLU A 36 -8.75 -0.23 0.92
N VAL A 37 -7.44 -0.48 0.96
CA VAL A 37 -6.68 -0.90 -0.23
C VAL A 37 -7.18 -2.25 -0.73
N ALA A 38 -7.44 -3.18 0.20
CA ALA A 38 -7.96 -4.50 -0.12
C ALA A 38 -9.31 -4.42 -0.85
N ARG A 39 -10.24 -3.60 -0.34
CA ARG A 39 -11.54 -3.31 -0.97
C ARG A 39 -11.37 -2.70 -2.37
N PHE A 40 -10.43 -1.77 -2.53
CA PHE A 40 -10.17 -1.13 -3.84
C PHE A 40 -9.63 -2.13 -4.87
N VAL A 41 -8.64 -2.94 -4.48
CA VAL A 41 -8.01 -3.92 -5.38
C VAL A 41 -8.90 -5.16 -5.57
N GLY A 42 -9.86 -5.39 -4.68
CA GLY A 42 -10.74 -6.56 -4.68
C GLY A 42 -10.01 -7.82 -4.20
N VAL A 43 -9.28 -7.70 -3.10
CA VAL A 43 -8.60 -8.79 -2.40
C VAL A 43 -8.95 -8.75 -0.91
N VAL A 44 -8.57 -9.80 -0.17
CA VAL A 44 -8.68 -9.80 1.29
C VAL A 44 -7.54 -8.99 1.92
N THR A 45 -7.77 -8.43 3.11
CA THR A 45 -6.80 -7.59 3.83
C THR A 45 -5.44 -8.28 4.00
N ASP A 46 -5.44 -9.57 4.35
CA ASP A 46 -4.23 -10.37 4.54
C ASP A 46 -3.35 -10.41 3.30
N THR A 47 -3.96 -10.38 2.10
CA THR A 47 -3.21 -10.33 0.84
C THR A 47 -2.42 -9.03 0.73
N VAL A 48 -3.03 -7.90 1.10
CA VAL A 48 -2.35 -6.60 1.16
C VAL A 48 -1.24 -6.62 2.21
N THR A 49 -1.49 -7.19 3.39
CA THR A 49 -0.48 -7.34 4.44
C THR A 49 0.73 -8.15 3.97
N LEU A 50 0.51 -9.26 3.25
CA LEU A 50 1.58 -10.07 2.68
C LEU A 50 2.38 -9.30 1.62
N TRP A 51 1.72 -8.53 0.77
CA TRP A 51 2.39 -7.69 -0.23
C TRP A 51 3.25 -6.61 0.41
N GLU A 52 2.68 -5.84 1.35
CA GLU A 52 3.38 -4.74 2.00
C GLU A 52 4.58 -5.19 2.83
N ASN A 53 4.53 -6.39 3.38
CA ASN A 53 5.62 -7.00 4.14
C ASN A 53 6.61 -7.77 3.25
N GLY A 54 6.42 -7.79 1.93
CA GLY A 54 7.30 -8.50 0.99
C GLY A 54 7.24 -10.04 1.11
N ARG A 55 6.19 -10.57 1.75
CA ARG A 55 5.99 -12.03 1.90
C ARG A 55 5.44 -12.68 0.64
N LYS A 56 4.70 -11.92 -0.18
CA LYS A 56 4.21 -12.32 -1.50
C LYS A 56 4.23 -11.13 -2.46
N GLU A 57 4.28 -11.41 -3.74
CA GLU A 57 4.09 -10.39 -4.78
C GLU A 57 2.66 -10.43 -5.36
N PRO A 58 2.13 -9.29 -5.84
CA PRO A 58 0.85 -9.27 -6.53
C PRO A 58 0.91 -10.04 -7.87
N SER A 59 -0.04 -10.96 -8.08
CA SER A 59 -0.19 -11.64 -9.37
C SER A 59 -0.65 -10.67 -10.47
N LYS A 60 -0.32 -10.99 -11.75
CA LYS A 60 -0.61 -10.15 -12.93
C LYS A 60 -2.05 -9.61 -13.01
N ARG A 61 -3.05 -10.40 -12.61
CA ARG A 61 -4.47 -9.99 -12.58
C ARG A 61 -4.79 -8.76 -11.72
N TYR A 62 -3.97 -8.47 -10.71
CA TYR A 62 -4.18 -7.32 -9.83
C TYR A 62 -3.38 -6.08 -10.26
N LEU A 63 -2.43 -6.20 -11.20
CA LEU A 63 -1.52 -5.11 -11.55
C LEU A 63 -2.26 -3.87 -12.07
N LYS A 64 -3.28 -4.05 -12.91
CA LYS A 64 -4.09 -2.93 -13.43
C LYS A 64 -4.78 -2.15 -12.30
N ARG A 65 -5.37 -2.85 -11.33
CA ARG A 65 -6.02 -2.24 -10.17
C ARG A 65 -5.00 -1.59 -9.23
N ILE A 66 -3.84 -2.20 -9.04
CA ILE A 66 -2.76 -1.62 -8.24
C ILE A 66 -2.21 -0.36 -8.90
N GLU A 67 -2.04 -0.34 -10.22
CA GLU A 67 -1.61 0.85 -10.95
C GLU A 67 -2.63 1.99 -10.83
N GLN A 68 -3.93 1.67 -10.94
CA GLN A 68 -5.01 2.63 -10.69
C GLN A 68 -4.97 3.16 -9.26
N PHE A 69 -4.73 2.29 -8.28
CA PHE A 69 -4.57 2.69 -6.88
C PHE A 69 -3.41 3.67 -6.73
N LEU A 70 -2.23 3.37 -7.31
CA LEU A 70 -1.04 4.21 -7.18
C LEU A 70 -1.12 5.57 -7.89
N LYS A 71 -2.03 5.72 -8.86
CA LYS A 71 -2.30 7.00 -9.55
C LYS A 71 -3.32 7.88 -8.83
N LYS A 72 -3.96 7.37 -7.77
CA LYS A 72 -4.96 8.10 -7.00
C LYS A 72 -4.31 9.27 -6.26
N LYS A 73 -4.98 10.43 -6.23
CA LYS A 73 -4.58 11.60 -5.44
C LYS A 73 -5.35 11.65 -4.13
#